data_AF-A0A3P8X353-F1
#
_entry.id   AF-A0A3P8X353-F1
#
_cell.length_a   1.000
_cell.length_b   1.000
_cell.length_c   1.000
_cell.angle_alpha   90.00
_cell.angle_beta   90.00
_cell.angle_gamma   90.00
#
_symmetry.space_group_name_H-M   'P 1'
#
loop_
_entity.id
_entity.type
_entity.pdbx_description
1 polymer ?
#
loop_
_entity_poly.entity_id
_entity_poly.type
_entity_poly.pdbx_seq_one_letter_code
_entity_poly.pdbx_strand_id
1 'polypeptide(L)'
;MSVPMLKIGAVLSTMAMVTNWMSQTLPSLVGLNGTTISRGGTSERIALYPSPEEGWQIYSSAQDADGKCICTVVAPAQNMCSRDPRSRQLRQLMEKVQNISQSMEVLDLRTYRDLQYMRNTETLMKVVDEKLKVASENHRGMNPRGFQELKDKVSQLLPLLPVLEQYKADTKMILRLREEVRNLSVVLMTIQEEMGAYDYEELRQRVLLLETRLHSCMQKLGCGKLTGVSNPITVRASGSRFGSWMTDTMIPSSDNRVWSMDGYFKGRRVLEYRTMNDFVKGQNFVQHLLPHPWAGTGHVVYNGSLYYNKYQSNIIIKYHFRSRSVLVQRSLSGAGYNNTFPYSWGGSSDIDLMADENGLWAVYTTIPNAGNIVISRLEPQSLEVLQTWDTGFPKRSAGESFMICGTLYVTNSHLAGAKIYFAYYTNTSTYEYTDIPFHNQYSHISMMDYNPRERVLYTWNNGHQVLYNVTLFQVIKTSGD
;
A
#
# COMPACT_ATOMS: atom_id res chain seq x y z
N MET A 1 73.46 -13.93 -17.71
CA MET A 1 71.98 -14.00 -17.74
C MET A 1 71.43 -12.58 -17.82
N SER A 2 70.71 -12.26 -18.89
CA SER A 2 70.22 -10.90 -19.15
C SER A 2 69.07 -10.51 -18.22
N VAL A 3 69.06 -9.24 -17.82
CA VAL A 3 68.09 -8.57 -16.93
C VAL A 3 66.59 -8.87 -17.23
N PRO A 4 66.14 -9.17 -18.48
CA PRO A 4 64.74 -9.54 -18.74
C PRO A 4 64.31 -10.89 -18.14
N MET A 5 65.21 -11.87 -18.05
CA MET A 5 64.88 -13.22 -17.54
C MET A 5 64.68 -13.22 -16.01
N LEU A 6 65.39 -12.34 -15.28
CA LEU A 6 65.21 -12.17 -13.84
C LEU A 6 63.85 -11.53 -13.50
N LYS A 7 63.32 -10.65 -14.36
CA LYS A 7 61.99 -10.04 -14.15
C LYS A 7 60.86 -11.03 -14.41
N ILE A 8 60.99 -11.90 -15.42
CA ILE A 8 59.99 -12.95 -15.68
C ILE A 8 60.00 -14.00 -14.57
N GLY A 9 61.19 -14.39 -14.08
CA GLY A 9 61.32 -15.30 -12.94
C GLY A 9 60.70 -14.73 -11.65
N ALA A 10 60.88 -13.43 -11.39
CA ALA A 10 60.28 -12.79 -10.23
C ALA A 10 58.74 -12.73 -10.31
N VAL A 11 58.17 -12.44 -11.49
CA VAL A 11 56.71 -12.39 -11.69
C VAL A 11 56.08 -13.78 -11.62
N LEU A 12 56.73 -14.81 -12.16
CA LEU A 12 56.25 -16.18 -12.05
C LEU A 12 56.37 -16.71 -10.62
N SER A 13 57.41 -16.33 -9.89
CA SER A 13 57.58 -16.72 -8.49
C SER A 13 56.58 -16.03 -7.56
N THR A 14 56.21 -14.77 -7.81
CA THR A 14 55.15 -14.09 -7.05
C THR A 14 53.77 -14.61 -7.40
N MET A 15 53.49 -14.93 -8.68
CA MET A 15 52.24 -15.58 -9.06
C MET A 15 52.12 -16.98 -8.46
N ALA A 16 53.18 -17.79 -8.47
CA ALA A 16 53.17 -19.10 -7.82
C ALA A 16 52.97 -19.00 -6.30
N MET A 17 53.60 -18.02 -5.63
CA MET A 17 53.37 -17.78 -4.20
C MET A 17 51.95 -17.33 -3.90
N VAL A 18 51.37 -16.43 -4.71
CA VAL A 18 49.97 -15.97 -4.52
C VAL A 18 48.99 -17.10 -4.79
N THR A 19 49.23 -17.94 -5.80
CA THR A 19 48.35 -19.07 -6.12
C THR A 19 48.45 -20.16 -5.05
N ASN A 20 49.64 -20.43 -4.52
CA ASN A 20 49.83 -21.39 -3.43
C ASN A 20 49.27 -20.85 -2.10
N TRP A 21 49.37 -19.54 -1.84
CA TRP A 21 48.74 -18.89 -0.70
C TRP A 21 47.21 -18.89 -0.82
N MET A 22 46.64 -18.66 -2.00
CA MET A 22 45.19 -18.79 -2.21
C MET A 22 44.71 -20.25 -2.14
N SER A 23 45.54 -21.23 -2.53
CA SER A 23 45.15 -22.65 -2.48
C SER A 23 45.26 -23.26 -1.08
N GLN A 24 46.22 -22.84 -0.25
CA GLN A 24 46.50 -23.48 1.04
C GLN A 24 45.95 -22.69 2.24
N THR A 25 45.93 -21.35 2.17
CA THR A 25 45.58 -20.49 3.32
C THR A 25 44.14 -19.95 3.26
N LEU A 26 43.56 -19.83 2.06
CA LEU A 26 42.18 -19.38 1.88
C LEU A 26 41.16 -20.42 2.40
N PRO A 27 41.34 -21.74 2.22
CA PRO A 27 40.47 -22.75 2.83
C PRO A 27 40.52 -22.76 4.37
N SER A 28 41.65 -22.40 4.99
CA SER A 28 41.76 -22.30 6.46
C SER A 28 41.18 -21.01 7.03
N LEU A 29 41.21 -19.90 6.27
CA LEU A 29 40.61 -18.61 6.67
C LEU A 29 39.09 -18.57 6.48
N VAL A 30 38.54 -19.38 5.57
CA VAL A 30 37.10 -19.48 5.28
C VAL A 30 36.47 -20.73 5.94
N GLY A 31 37.23 -21.45 6.79
CA GLY A 31 36.68 -22.53 7.62
C GLY A 31 36.23 -23.78 6.86
N LEU A 32 36.80 -24.08 5.70
CA LEU A 32 36.40 -25.22 4.85
C LEU A 32 37.09 -26.54 5.20
N ASN A 33 38.04 -26.56 6.14
CA ASN A 33 38.65 -27.80 6.64
C ASN A 33 37.95 -28.27 7.92
N GLY A 34 36.80 -28.91 7.74
CA GLY A 34 36.01 -29.48 8.83
C GLY A 34 35.25 -30.73 8.39
N THR A 35 35.95 -31.75 7.90
CA THR A 35 35.39 -33.11 7.86
C THR A 35 35.34 -33.66 9.28
N THR A 36 34.26 -33.36 10.01
CA THR A 36 33.87 -34.11 11.21
C THR A 36 32.59 -34.88 10.92
N ILE A 37 32.75 -36.19 10.77
CA ILE A 37 31.68 -37.18 10.83
C ILE A 37 30.95 -37.00 12.17
N SER A 38 29.69 -36.58 12.14
CA SER A 38 28.84 -36.45 13.33
C SER A 38 27.95 -37.68 13.47
N ARG A 39 28.21 -38.42 14.57
CA ARG A 39 27.33 -39.45 15.13
C ARG A 39 26.07 -38.79 15.71
N GLY A 40 24.96 -39.52 15.69
CA GLY A 40 23.66 -39.05 16.13
C GLY A 40 23.59 -38.55 17.57
N GLY A 41 22.62 -37.67 17.80
CA GLY A 41 22.09 -37.31 19.10
C GLY A 41 22.34 -35.86 19.52
N THR A 42 21.22 -35.18 19.80
CA THR A 42 21.03 -33.94 20.60
C THR A 42 21.43 -32.58 20.01
N SER A 43 20.38 -31.76 19.85
CA SER A 43 20.32 -30.30 19.68
C SER A 43 21.61 -29.54 20.04
N GLU A 44 22.32 -29.06 19.03
CA GLU A 44 23.32 -28.01 19.18
C GLU A 44 22.85 -26.74 18.46
N ARG A 45 22.79 -25.63 19.21
CA ARG A 45 22.61 -24.27 18.67
C ARG A 45 23.85 -23.89 17.86
N ILE A 46 23.75 -23.96 16.54
CA ILE A 46 24.75 -23.39 15.64
C ILE A 46 24.46 -21.88 15.54
N ALA A 47 25.14 -21.08 16.35
CA ALA A 47 25.17 -19.63 16.19
C ALA A 47 26.32 -19.25 15.25
N LEU A 48 26.04 -19.24 13.95
CA LEU A 48 26.86 -18.50 12.99
C LEU A 48 26.44 -17.04 13.12
N TYR A 49 27.36 -16.15 13.51
CA TYR A 49 27.15 -14.70 13.48
C TYR A 49 27.60 -14.14 12.12
N PRO A 50 26.69 -13.62 11.27
CA PRO A 50 27.02 -12.60 10.30
C PRO A 50 26.62 -11.21 10.83
N SER A 51 27.35 -10.20 10.35
CA SER A 51 27.16 -8.77 10.57
C SER A 51 25.67 -8.33 10.49
N PRO A 52 25.21 -7.34 11.28
CA PRO A 52 23.81 -6.89 11.29
C PRO A 52 23.32 -6.20 10.00
N GLU A 53 24.16 -6.08 8.97
CA GLU A 53 23.88 -5.18 7.85
C GLU A 53 23.33 -5.83 6.56
N GLU A 54 23.30 -7.16 6.41
CA GLU A 54 22.77 -7.75 5.17
C GLU A 54 21.98 -9.05 5.41
N GLY A 55 20.67 -9.01 5.13
CA GLY A 55 19.86 -10.20 4.80
C GLY A 55 18.89 -10.73 5.87
N TRP A 56 17.99 -11.60 5.40
CA TRP A 56 17.05 -12.37 6.20
C TRP A 56 17.79 -13.33 7.12
N GLN A 57 17.41 -13.36 8.40
CA GLN A 57 18.03 -14.25 9.39
C GLN A 57 17.00 -15.29 9.87
N ILE A 58 17.39 -16.57 9.80
CA ILE A 58 16.63 -17.72 10.29
C ILE A 58 17.16 -18.06 11.68
N TYR A 59 16.32 -17.92 12.71
CA TYR A 59 16.78 -18.01 14.11
C TYR A 59 16.63 -19.39 14.72
N SER A 60 15.69 -20.22 14.26
CA SER A 60 15.58 -21.64 14.66
C SER A 60 14.54 -22.39 13.84
N SER A 61 14.75 -23.69 13.67
CA SER A 61 13.70 -24.67 13.41
C SER A 61 13.32 -25.35 14.73
N ALA A 62 12.11 -25.12 15.26
CA ALA A 62 11.59 -25.83 16.43
C ALA A 62 10.51 -26.82 15.99
N GLN A 63 10.38 -27.99 16.63
CA GLN A 63 9.22 -28.86 16.40
C GLN A 63 8.07 -28.43 17.30
N ASP A 64 6.86 -28.29 16.74
CA ASP A 64 5.64 -28.19 17.54
C ASP A 64 5.29 -29.54 18.21
N ALA A 65 4.29 -29.53 19.08
CA ALA A 65 3.84 -30.72 19.81
C ALA A 65 3.34 -31.85 18.88
N ASP A 66 3.04 -31.54 17.61
CA ASP A 66 2.60 -32.47 16.58
C ASP A 66 3.75 -32.90 15.64
N GLY A 67 5.00 -32.52 15.94
CA GLY A 67 6.20 -32.91 15.18
C GLY A 67 6.48 -32.08 13.94
N LYS A 68 5.81 -30.95 13.72
CA LYS A 68 6.05 -30.06 12.56
C LYS A 68 7.16 -29.05 12.84
N CYS A 69 8.09 -28.90 11.91
CA CYS A 69 9.16 -27.90 12.00
C CYS A 69 8.64 -26.48 11.73
N ILE A 70 8.72 -25.61 12.73
CA ILE A 70 8.46 -24.18 12.67
C ILE A 70 9.78 -23.45 12.42
N CYS A 71 9.89 -22.77 11.28
CA CYS A 71 11.00 -21.86 11.00
C CYS A 71 10.60 -20.42 11.30
N THR A 72 11.31 -19.77 12.20
CA THR A 72 11.13 -18.33 12.48
C THR A 72 12.11 -17.51 11.65
N VAL A 73 11.58 -16.74 10.71
CA VAL A 73 12.35 -15.81 9.88
C VAL A 73 12.06 -14.39 10.35
N VAL A 74 13.12 -13.64 10.69
CA VAL A 74 12.98 -12.23 11.07
C VAL A 74 13.29 -11.38 9.85
N ALA A 75 12.29 -10.63 9.38
CA ALA A 75 12.48 -9.62 8.34
C ALA A 75 13.30 -8.44 8.90
N PRO A 76 14.19 -7.82 8.10
CA PRO A 76 14.83 -6.58 8.51
C PRO A 76 13.77 -5.50 8.79
N ALA A 77 13.98 -4.71 9.84
CA ALA A 77 13.03 -3.69 10.25
C ALA A 77 12.77 -2.69 9.11
N GLN A 78 11.51 -2.32 8.88
CA GLN A 78 11.04 -1.43 7.80
C GLN A 78 11.69 -0.03 7.78
N ASN A 79 12.49 0.32 8.78
CA ASN A 79 13.05 1.66 8.99
C ASN A 79 14.58 1.70 8.87
N MET A 80 15.16 1.01 7.89
CA MET A 80 16.62 0.99 7.69
C MET A 80 17.22 2.40 7.51
N CYS A 81 16.47 3.35 6.95
CA CYS A 81 16.93 4.73 6.77
C CYS A 81 16.89 5.60 8.06
N SER A 82 16.26 5.16 9.16
CA SER A 82 16.11 5.99 10.38
C SER A 82 17.41 6.22 11.15
N ARG A 83 18.41 5.37 10.89
CA ARG A 83 19.76 5.46 11.46
C ARG A 83 20.73 6.22 10.58
N ASP A 84 20.34 6.55 9.34
CA ASP A 84 21.17 7.32 8.43
C ASP A 84 21.33 8.76 8.96
N PRO A 85 22.57 9.24 9.20
CA PRO A 85 22.80 10.63 9.60
C PRO A 85 22.17 11.66 8.64
N ARG A 86 22.06 11.36 7.34
CA ARG A 86 21.44 12.24 6.34
C ARG A 86 19.93 12.35 6.49
N SER A 87 19.25 11.27 6.83
CA SER A 87 17.79 11.28 7.06
C SER A 87 17.42 12.06 8.32
N ARG A 88 18.28 12.02 9.35
CA ARG A 88 18.14 12.83 10.56
C ARG A 88 18.33 14.32 10.26
N GLN A 89 19.31 14.67 9.43
CA GLN A 89 19.54 16.05 8.99
C GLN A 89 18.35 16.60 8.19
N LEU A 90 17.77 15.81 7.29
CA LEU A 90 16.55 16.17 6.55
C LEU A 90 15.33 16.36 7.46
N ARG A 91 15.11 15.49 8.45
CA ARG A 91 14.02 15.67 9.43
C ARG A 91 14.18 16.96 10.23
N GLN A 92 15.39 17.27 10.69
CA GLN A 92 15.66 18.53 11.39
C GLN A 92 15.42 19.75 10.49
N LEU A 93 15.75 19.67 9.20
CA LEU A 93 15.44 20.71 8.22
C LEU A 93 13.93 20.88 8.03
N MET A 94 13.18 19.78 7.91
CA MET A 94 11.71 19.81 7.79
C MET A 94 11.06 20.44 9.03
N GLU A 95 11.50 20.10 10.24
CA GLU A 95 10.99 20.72 11.47
C GLU A 95 11.27 22.23 11.52
N LYS A 96 12.46 22.67 11.08
CA LYS A 96 12.78 24.11 10.98
C LYS A 96 11.89 24.82 9.96
N VAL A 97 11.67 24.23 8.78
CA VAL A 97 10.78 24.79 7.76
C VAL A 97 9.35 24.89 8.29
N GLN A 98 8.86 23.85 8.99
CA GLN A 98 7.54 23.85 9.60
C GLN A 98 7.38 24.96 10.65
N ASN A 99 8.38 25.14 11.52
CA ASN A 99 8.37 26.20 12.55
C ASN A 99 8.37 27.61 11.93
N ILE A 100 9.14 27.82 10.86
CA ILE A 100 9.17 29.09 10.11
C ILE A 100 7.82 29.34 9.44
N SER A 101 7.24 28.32 8.81
CA SER A 101 5.93 28.43 8.15
C SER A 101 4.83 28.82 9.14
N GLN A 102 4.77 28.15 10.29
CA GLN A 102 3.81 28.46 11.35
C GLN A 102 4.03 29.87 11.92
N SER A 103 5.29 30.27 12.10
CA SER A 103 5.63 31.63 12.57
C SER A 103 5.18 32.69 11.57
N MET A 104 5.32 32.42 10.27
CA MET A 104 4.91 33.33 9.20
C MET A 104 3.39 33.44 9.07
N GLU A 105 2.65 32.35 9.25
CA GLU A 105 1.19 32.34 9.25
C GLU A 105 0.61 33.13 10.43
N VAL A 106 1.16 32.94 11.63
CA VAL A 106 0.76 33.72 12.82
C VAL A 106 1.05 35.22 12.62
N LEU A 107 2.20 35.53 12.02
CA LEU A 107 2.61 36.91 11.74
C LEU A 107 1.70 37.57 10.69
N ASP A 108 1.33 36.84 9.63
CA ASP A 108 0.45 37.32 8.56
C ASP A 108 -0.95 37.65 9.10
N LEU A 109 -1.53 36.74 9.88
CA LEU A 109 -2.83 36.95 10.53
C LEU A 109 -2.83 38.18 11.46
N ARG A 110 -1.75 38.35 12.24
CA ARG A 110 -1.59 39.50 13.14
C ARG A 110 -1.43 40.81 12.36
N THR A 111 -0.53 40.82 11.38
CA THR A 111 -0.25 42.00 10.53
C THR A 111 -1.52 42.43 9.79
N TYR A 112 -2.29 41.48 9.25
CA TYR A 112 -3.56 41.76 8.62
C TYR A 112 -4.55 42.44 9.57
N ARG A 113 -4.69 41.92 10.80
CA ARG A 113 -5.57 42.51 11.83
C ARG A 113 -5.13 43.92 12.21
N ASP A 114 -3.83 44.13 12.41
CA ASP A 114 -3.27 45.41 12.85
C ASP A 114 -3.37 46.48 11.76
N LEU A 115 -3.17 46.10 10.49
CA LEU A 115 -3.38 46.99 9.33
C LEU A 115 -4.85 47.40 9.18
N GLN A 116 -5.79 46.47 9.40
CA GLN A 116 -7.23 46.80 9.38
C GLN A 116 -7.58 47.77 10.51
N TYR A 117 -7.02 47.58 11.71
CA TYR A 117 -7.21 48.49 12.84
C TYR A 117 -6.66 49.89 12.54
N MET A 118 -5.43 49.99 12.01
CA MET A 118 -4.83 51.25 11.59
C MET A 118 -5.68 51.98 10.54
N ARG A 119 -6.16 51.24 9.52
CA ARG A 119 -7.01 51.80 8.46
C ARG A 119 -8.33 52.36 9.00
N ASN A 120 -8.95 51.68 9.96
CA ASN A 120 -10.17 52.16 10.60
C ASN A 120 -9.93 53.40 11.47
N THR A 121 -8.70 53.58 11.99
CA THR A 121 -8.33 54.68 12.87
C THR A 121 -7.74 55.88 12.10
N GLU A 122 -7.46 55.73 10.80
CA GLU A 122 -6.88 56.75 9.92
C GLU A 122 -7.72 58.04 9.88
N THR A 123 -9.05 57.91 9.80
CA THR A 123 -9.97 59.06 9.77
C THR A 123 -9.93 59.83 11.08
N LEU A 124 -9.84 59.13 12.22
CA LEU A 124 -9.71 59.72 13.54
C LEU A 124 -8.37 60.46 13.71
N MET A 125 -7.27 59.88 13.19
CA MET A 125 -5.96 60.54 13.20
C MET A 125 -5.97 61.84 12.39
N LYS A 126 -6.57 61.84 11.18
CA LYS A 126 -6.71 63.07 10.36
C LYS A 126 -7.51 64.16 11.06
N VAL A 127 -8.62 63.80 11.70
CA VAL A 127 -9.46 64.75 12.46
C VAL A 127 -8.71 65.33 13.67
N VAL A 128 -7.94 64.49 14.38
CA VAL A 128 -7.13 64.95 15.51
C VAL A 128 -5.99 65.85 15.04
N ASP A 129 -5.33 65.52 13.92
CA ASP A 129 -4.24 66.32 13.33
C ASP A 129 -4.72 67.70 12.87
N GLU A 130 -5.84 67.78 12.14
CA GLU A 130 -6.44 69.05 11.72
C GLU A 130 -6.85 69.91 12.93
N LYS A 131 -7.47 69.31 13.96
CA LYS A 131 -7.86 70.04 15.17
C LYS A 131 -6.65 70.52 15.98
N LEU A 132 -5.57 69.72 16.06
CA LEU A 132 -4.32 70.13 16.70
C LEU A 132 -3.63 71.27 15.96
N LYS A 133 -3.65 71.26 14.62
CA LYS A 133 -3.10 72.34 13.80
C LYS A 133 -3.84 73.66 14.02
N VAL A 134 -5.18 73.61 14.05
CA VAL A 134 -6.02 74.78 14.38
C VAL A 134 -5.76 75.28 15.81
N ALA A 135 -5.58 74.36 16.77
CA ALA A 135 -5.21 74.70 18.14
C ALA A 135 -3.86 75.41 18.25
N SER A 136 -2.87 74.95 17.47
CA SER A 136 -1.51 75.49 17.45
C SER A 136 -1.44 76.87 16.78
N GLU A 137 -2.18 77.07 15.69
CA GLU A 137 -2.12 78.31 14.90
C GLU A 137 -2.99 79.44 15.49
N ASN A 138 -4.05 79.13 16.25
CA ASN A 138 -5.01 80.13 16.71
C ASN A 138 -5.45 79.95 18.18
N HIS A 139 -4.57 80.34 19.12
CA HIS A 139 -4.73 80.15 20.56
C HIS A 139 -6.00 80.79 21.18
N ARG A 140 -6.60 81.80 20.53
CA ARG A 140 -7.83 82.47 21.00
C ARG A 140 -9.13 81.88 20.42
N GLY A 141 -9.04 80.89 19.52
CA GLY A 141 -10.18 80.33 18.79
C GLY A 141 -10.82 79.07 19.39
N MET A 142 -10.18 78.40 20.35
CA MET A 142 -10.72 77.18 20.97
C MET A 142 -11.49 77.47 22.25
N ASN A 143 -12.75 77.03 22.29
CA ASN A 143 -13.58 77.07 23.50
C ASN A 143 -13.31 75.84 24.40
N PRO A 144 -13.66 75.89 25.70
CA PRO A 144 -13.43 74.78 26.64
C PRO A 144 -14.07 73.44 26.22
N ARG A 145 -15.20 73.47 25.50
CA ARG A 145 -15.84 72.28 24.92
C ARG A 145 -14.99 71.64 23.81
N GLY A 146 -14.37 72.44 22.94
CA GLY A 146 -13.51 71.96 21.88
C GLY A 146 -12.23 71.30 22.40
N PHE A 147 -11.69 71.81 23.52
CA PHE A 147 -10.57 71.15 24.22
C PHE A 147 -10.97 69.80 24.82
N GLN A 148 -12.16 69.70 25.41
CA GLN A 148 -12.66 68.43 25.94
C GLN A 148 -12.90 67.42 24.82
N GLU A 149 -13.47 67.85 23.70
CA GLU A 149 -13.69 66.99 22.53
C GLU A 149 -12.35 66.52 21.90
N LEU A 150 -11.35 67.40 21.82
CA LEU A 150 -10.01 67.03 21.36
C LEU A 150 -9.36 66.01 22.32
N LYS A 151 -9.48 66.22 23.64
CA LYS A 151 -8.98 65.30 24.66
C LYS A 151 -9.64 63.92 24.54
N ASP A 152 -10.94 63.86 24.30
CA ASP A 152 -11.67 62.60 24.13
C ASP A 152 -11.23 61.87 22.84
N LYS A 153 -11.01 62.61 21.75
CA LYS A 153 -10.52 62.06 20.47
C LYS A 153 -9.06 61.60 20.55
N VAL A 154 -8.20 62.31 21.27
CA VAL A 154 -6.81 61.89 21.56
C VAL A 154 -6.79 60.65 22.46
N SER A 155 -7.68 60.58 23.45
CA SER A 155 -7.80 59.41 24.33
C SER A 155 -8.22 58.16 23.56
N GLN A 156 -9.04 58.31 22.51
CA GLN A 156 -9.42 57.22 21.60
C GLN A 156 -8.26 56.72 20.73
N LEU A 157 -7.16 57.48 20.58
CA LEU A 157 -5.96 57.07 19.84
C LEU A 157 -4.92 56.35 20.72
N LEU A 158 -5.02 56.40 22.05
CA LEU A 158 -4.08 55.74 22.97
C LEU A 158 -3.88 54.23 22.68
N PRO A 159 -4.92 53.45 22.31
CA PRO A 159 -4.74 52.03 21.98
C PRO A 159 -3.93 51.74 20.71
N LEU A 160 -3.56 52.75 19.90
CA LEU A 160 -2.67 52.57 18.74
C LEU A 160 -1.20 52.38 19.13
N LEU A 161 -0.78 52.94 20.28
CA LEU A 161 0.60 52.82 20.77
C LEU A 161 1.09 51.36 20.88
N PRO A 162 0.35 50.44 21.55
CA PRO A 162 0.77 49.04 21.61
C PRO A 162 0.76 48.35 20.23
N VAL A 163 -0.12 48.74 19.30
CA VAL A 163 -0.15 48.20 17.93
C VAL A 163 1.11 48.60 17.15
N LEU A 164 1.55 49.86 17.28
CA LEU A 164 2.77 50.34 16.63
C LEU A 164 4.05 49.71 17.21
N GLU A 165 4.09 49.52 18.54
CA GLU A 165 5.20 48.80 19.17
C GLU A 165 5.23 47.32 18.77
N GLN A 166 4.06 46.68 18.62
CA GLN A 166 3.96 45.32 18.12
C GLN A 166 4.44 45.20 16.67
N TYR A 167 4.04 46.12 15.80
CA TYR A 167 4.48 46.18 14.39
C TYR A 167 6.01 46.32 14.26
N LYS A 168 6.62 47.14 15.14
CA LYS A 168 8.08 47.30 15.22
C LYS A 168 8.78 46.02 15.68
N ALA A 169 8.20 45.26 16.60
CA ALA A 169 8.72 43.96 17.02
C ALA A 169 8.60 42.92 15.90
N ASP A 170 7.47 42.88 15.22
CA ASP A 170 7.17 41.97 14.11
C ASP A 170 8.12 42.21 12.92
N THR A 171 8.44 43.47 12.60
CA THR A 171 9.43 43.82 11.57
C THR A 171 10.82 43.23 11.87
N LYS A 172 11.24 43.23 13.14
CA LYS A 172 12.50 42.60 13.55
C LYS A 172 12.45 41.07 13.43
N MET A 173 11.30 40.47 13.71
CA MET A 173 11.08 39.04 13.55
C MET A 173 11.17 38.60 12.08
N ILE A 174 10.60 39.38 11.15
CA ILE A 174 10.70 39.13 9.69
C ILE A 174 12.15 39.10 9.24
N LEU A 175 12.98 40.04 9.71
CA LEU A 175 14.40 40.09 9.34
C LEU A 175 15.14 38.83 9.79
N ARG A 176 14.85 38.33 11.00
CA ARG A 176 15.43 37.07 11.50
C ARG A 176 14.95 35.87 10.67
N LEU A 177 13.65 35.77 10.39
CA LEU A 177 13.10 34.68 9.57
C LEU A 177 13.70 34.70 8.15
N ARG A 178 13.95 35.88 7.58
CA ARG A 178 14.60 36.02 6.27
C ARG A 178 16.02 35.46 6.26
N GLU A 179 16.80 35.70 7.32
CA GLU A 179 18.13 35.10 7.47
C GLU A 179 18.06 33.58 7.64
N GLU A 180 17.11 33.07 8.44
CA GLU A 180 16.92 31.62 8.60
C GLU A 180 16.56 30.94 7.27
N VAL A 181 15.66 31.52 6.49
CA VAL A 181 15.30 31.02 5.15
C VAL A 181 16.51 31.04 4.21
N ARG A 182 17.32 32.10 4.24
CA ARG A 182 18.56 32.19 3.44
C ARG A 182 19.55 31.08 3.83
N ASN A 183 19.75 30.85 5.13
CA ASN A 183 20.64 29.79 5.61
C ASN A 183 20.12 28.39 5.23
N LEU A 184 18.81 28.15 5.34
CA LEU A 184 18.18 26.90 4.90
C LEU A 184 18.38 26.67 3.41
N SER A 185 18.21 27.72 2.59
CA SER A 185 18.42 27.64 1.14
C SER A 185 19.84 27.22 0.77
N VAL A 186 20.86 27.71 1.49
CA VAL A 186 22.26 27.33 1.27
C VAL A 186 22.49 25.87 1.64
N VAL A 187 21.97 25.41 2.79
CA VAL A 187 22.10 24.00 3.23
C VAL A 187 21.37 23.04 2.28
N LEU A 188 20.22 23.45 1.74
CA LEU A 188 19.48 22.68 0.73
C LEU A 188 20.27 22.55 -0.58
N MET A 189 20.91 23.64 -1.03
CA MET A 189 21.77 23.62 -2.22
C MET A 189 22.97 22.69 -2.05
N THR A 190 23.64 22.70 -0.90
CA THR A 190 24.78 21.79 -0.66
C THR A 190 24.34 20.33 -0.61
N ILE A 191 23.19 20.03 -0.01
CA ILE A 191 22.62 18.67 -0.03
C ILE A 191 22.30 18.26 -1.48
N GLN A 192 21.74 19.17 -2.28
CA GLN A 192 21.40 18.90 -3.68
C GLN A 192 22.64 18.63 -4.55
N GLU A 193 23.75 19.31 -4.30
CA GLU A 193 25.03 19.05 -4.98
C GLU A 193 25.66 17.71 -4.56
N GLU A 194 25.58 17.34 -3.28
CA GLU A 194 26.12 16.06 -2.78
C GLU A 194 25.34 14.82 -3.24
N MET A 195 24.02 14.95 -3.49
CA MET A 195 23.20 13.81 -3.91
C MET A 195 23.39 13.40 -5.38
N GLY A 196 24.04 14.23 -6.19
CA GLY A 196 24.22 13.98 -7.62
C GLY A 196 22.89 13.95 -8.39
N ALA A 197 22.97 13.96 -9.72
CA ALA A 197 21.85 14.13 -10.65
C ALA A 197 20.84 12.96 -10.73
N TYR A 198 20.52 12.30 -9.61
CA TYR A 198 19.29 11.51 -9.53
C TYR A 198 18.19 12.42 -9.00
N ASP A 199 17.29 12.77 -9.91
CA ASP A 199 16.05 13.45 -9.58
C ASP A 199 15.39 12.68 -8.43
N TYR A 200 15.19 13.34 -7.28
CA TYR A 200 14.65 12.72 -6.08
C TYR A 200 13.36 11.93 -6.38
N GLU A 201 12.60 12.40 -7.36
CA GLU A 201 11.41 11.73 -7.86
C GLU A 201 11.73 10.44 -8.63
N GLU A 202 12.80 10.39 -9.43
CA GLU A 202 13.28 9.16 -10.08
C GLU A 202 13.77 8.13 -9.04
N LEU A 203 14.52 8.57 -8.03
CA LEU A 203 14.99 7.69 -6.96
C LEU A 203 13.81 7.12 -6.15
N ARG A 204 12.83 7.98 -5.84
CA ARG A 204 11.58 7.58 -5.18
C ARG A 204 10.78 6.57 -6.01
N GLN A 205 10.66 6.79 -7.32
CA GLN A 205 10.00 5.84 -8.23
C GLN A 205 10.75 4.51 -8.29
N ARG A 206 12.10 4.52 -8.33
CA ARG A 206 12.92 3.31 -8.29
C ARG A 206 12.77 2.55 -6.97
N VAL A 207 12.75 3.25 -5.83
CA VAL A 207 12.50 2.63 -4.51
C VAL A 207 11.12 1.99 -4.48
N LEU A 208 10.07 2.70 -4.91
CA LEU A 208 8.71 2.16 -4.97
C LEU A 208 8.62 0.91 -5.87
N LEU A 209 9.29 0.95 -7.03
CA LEU A 209 9.37 -0.19 -7.94
C LEU A 209 10.11 -1.38 -7.31
N LEU A 210 11.24 -1.13 -6.64
CA LEU A 210 12.02 -2.17 -5.95
C LEU A 210 11.26 -2.76 -4.77
N GLU A 211 10.57 -1.96 -3.97
CA GLU A 211 9.67 -2.43 -2.90
C GLU A 211 8.54 -3.28 -3.47
N THR A 212 7.92 -2.87 -4.57
CA THR A 212 6.87 -3.64 -5.25
C THR A 212 7.40 -4.98 -5.76
N ARG A 213 8.60 -4.99 -6.37
CA ARG A 213 9.27 -6.21 -6.83
C ARG A 213 9.64 -7.13 -5.67
N LEU A 214 10.16 -6.58 -4.58
CA LEU A 214 10.49 -7.34 -3.36
C LEU A 214 9.22 -7.94 -2.74
N HIS A 215 8.13 -7.18 -2.68
CA HIS A 215 6.84 -7.67 -2.18
C HIS A 215 6.28 -8.80 -3.05
N SER A 216 6.32 -8.66 -4.38
CA SER A 216 5.93 -9.73 -5.30
C SER A 216 6.82 -10.98 -5.14
N CYS A 217 8.13 -10.80 -4.95
CA CYS A 217 9.06 -11.90 -4.68
C CYS A 217 8.73 -12.62 -3.36
N MET A 218 8.51 -11.86 -2.29
CA MET A 218 8.12 -12.34 -0.97
C MET A 218 6.81 -13.12 -0.97
N GLN A 219 5.80 -12.62 -1.70
CA GLN A 219 4.53 -13.30 -1.89
C GLN A 219 4.74 -14.67 -2.55
N LYS A 220 5.52 -14.73 -3.65
CA LYS A 220 5.88 -15.98 -4.34
C LYS A 220 6.75 -16.92 -3.49
N LEU A 221 7.62 -16.38 -2.65
CA LEU A 221 8.48 -17.16 -1.76
C LEU A 221 7.70 -17.82 -0.62
N GLY A 222 6.52 -17.33 -0.26
CA GLY A 222 5.64 -17.97 0.71
C GLY A 222 4.42 -18.67 0.09
N CYS A 223 4.53 -19.02 -1.20
CA CYS A 223 3.48 -19.75 -1.90
C CYS A 223 3.48 -21.23 -1.54
N GLY A 224 2.29 -21.80 -1.39
CA GLY A 224 2.13 -23.20 -1.01
C GLY A 224 0.73 -23.74 -1.27
N LYS A 225 0.57 -25.04 -1.06
CA LYS A 225 -0.71 -25.75 -1.16
C LYS A 225 -1.59 -25.37 0.03
N LEU A 226 -2.84 -25.01 -0.20
CA LEU A 226 -3.81 -24.78 0.88
C LEU A 226 -4.02 -26.06 1.69
N THR A 227 -3.87 -25.98 3.01
CA THR A 227 -4.08 -27.11 3.94
C THR A 227 -5.12 -26.84 5.01
N GLY A 228 -5.43 -25.57 5.29
CA GLY A 228 -6.41 -25.22 6.31
C GLY A 228 -7.02 -23.84 6.10
N VAL A 229 -8.25 -23.70 6.60
CA VAL A 229 -9.01 -22.46 6.65
C VAL A 229 -9.46 -22.25 8.09
N SER A 230 -9.28 -21.05 8.64
CA SER A 230 -9.63 -20.75 10.02
C SER A 230 -11.14 -20.75 10.26
N ASN A 231 -11.55 -20.53 11.51
CA ASN A 231 -12.93 -20.12 11.80
C ASN A 231 -13.21 -18.74 11.17
N PRO A 232 -14.49 -18.46 10.83
CA PRO A 232 -14.91 -17.18 10.26
C PRO A 232 -14.73 -16.04 11.26
N ILE A 233 -14.29 -14.89 10.76
CA ILE A 233 -14.20 -13.64 11.50
C ILE A 233 -15.18 -12.66 10.86
N THR A 234 -16.30 -12.38 11.53
CA THR A 234 -17.27 -11.40 11.06
C THR A 234 -16.74 -9.98 11.29
N VAL A 235 -16.49 -9.27 10.19
CA VAL A 235 -16.02 -7.88 10.21
C VAL A 235 -17.22 -6.93 10.32
N ARG A 236 -18.29 -7.19 9.57
CA ARG A 236 -19.47 -6.33 9.53
C ARG A 236 -20.71 -7.10 9.09
N ALA A 237 -21.88 -6.66 9.56
CA ALA A 237 -23.19 -7.06 9.07
C ALA A 237 -23.84 -5.86 8.36
N SER A 238 -23.85 -5.86 7.04
CA SER A 238 -24.35 -4.73 6.25
C SER A 238 -24.61 -5.12 4.79
N GLY A 239 -25.59 -4.45 4.16
CA GLY A 239 -25.94 -4.67 2.77
C GLY A 239 -27.00 -5.75 2.58
N SER A 240 -27.25 -6.10 1.33
CA SER A 240 -28.20 -7.13 0.94
C SER A 240 -27.63 -8.54 1.12
N ARG A 241 -28.45 -9.56 0.82
CA ARG A 241 -28.03 -10.97 0.86
C ARG A 241 -26.78 -11.26 0.01
N PHE A 242 -26.57 -10.50 -1.06
CA PHE A 242 -25.51 -10.73 -2.04
C PHE A 242 -24.66 -9.48 -2.21
N GLY A 243 -23.37 -9.67 -2.43
CA GLY A 243 -22.45 -8.59 -2.69
C GLY A 243 -21.02 -9.08 -2.71
N SER A 244 -20.09 -8.14 -2.78
CA SER A 244 -18.67 -8.38 -2.69
C SER A 244 -17.99 -7.25 -1.92
N TRP A 245 -16.89 -7.57 -1.26
CA TRP A 245 -16.08 -6.59 -0.55
C TRP A 245 -14.63 -7.05 -0.55
N MET A 246 -13.71 -6.11 -0.58
CA MET A 246 -12.28 -6.41 -0.73
C MET A 246 -11.42 -5.21 -0.39
N THR A 247 -10.14 -5.49 -0.18
CA THR A 247 -9.05 -4.49 -0.22
C THR A 247 -8.27 -4.68 -1.52
N ASP A 248 -7.38 -3.74 -1.83
CA ASP A 248 -6.56 -3.85 -3.04
C ASP A 248 -5.49 -4.94 -2.86
N THR A 249 -5.42 -5.83 -3.84
CA THR A 249 -4.52 -6.99 -3.85
C THR A 249 -3.06 -6.63 -4.21
N MET A 250 -2.80 -5.46 -4.81
CA MET A 250 -1.49 -5.08 -5.39
C MET A 250 -1.06 -3.62 -5.13
N ILE A 251 -1.42 -3.05 -3.97
CA ILE A 251 -0.96 -1.73 -3.50
C ILE A 251 -0.07 -1.90 -2.25
N PRO A 252 0.90 -0.98 -1.98
CA PRO A 252 1.67 -0.95 -0.75
C PRO A 252 0.85 -1.21 0.52
N SER A 253 1.43 -1.95 1.47
CA SER A 253 0.78 -2.40 2.72
C SER A 253 0.29 -1.27 3.64
N SER A 254 0.65 -0.02 3.36
CA SER A 254 0.16 1.16 4.09
C SER A 254 -1.28 1.55 3.71
N ASP A 255 -1.80 1.04 2.59
CA ASP A 255 -3.15 1.36 2.10
C ASP A 255 -4.17 0.31 2.55
N ASN A 256 -4.99 0.68 3.52
CA ASN A 256 -6.01 -0.18 4.14
C ASN A 256 -7.44 0.23 3.74
N ARG A 257 -7.58 0.81 2.54
CA ARG A 257 -8.89 1.12 1.98
C ARG A 257 -9.69 -0.15 1.71
N VAL A 258 -11.00 -0.05 1.94
CA VAL A 258 -11.95 -1.15 1.74
C VAL A 258 -12.98 -0.71 0.71
N TRP A 259 -13.23 -1.57 -0.28
CA TRP A 259 -14.27 -1.37 -1.27
C TRP A 259 -15.41 -2.34 -1.04
N SER A 260 -16.64 -1.87 -1.13
CA SER A 260 -17.85 -2.67 -0.97
C SER A 260 -18.80 -2.43 -2.13
N MET A 261 -19.30 -3.53 -2.72
CA MET A 261 -20.29 -3.54 -3.80
C MET A 261 -21.48 -4.38 -3.34
N ASP A 262 -22.60 -3.71 -3.06
CA ASP A 262 -23.83 -4.39 -2.63
C ASP A 262 -24.68 -4.80 -3.84
N GLY A 263 -25.15 -6.05 -3.82
CA GLY A 263 -25.98 -6.66 -4.86
C GLY A 263 -25.19 -7.22 -6.04
N TYR A 264 -25.83 -8.15 -6.77
CA TYR A 264 -25.26 -8.81 -7.95
C TYR A 264 -25.86 -8.32 -9.28
N PHE A 265 -27.00 -7.62 -9.23
CA PHE A 265 -27.82 -7.35 -10.41
C PHE A 265 -27.90 -5.86 -10.71
N LYS A 266 -27.41 -5.47 -11.89
CA LYS A 266 -27.43 -4.07 -12.38
C LYS A 266 -26.83 -3.06 -11.39
N GLY A 267 -25.92 -3.50 -10.52
CA GLY A 267 -25.30 -2.62 -9.54
C GLY A 267 -24.35 -1.63 -10.20
N ARG A 268 -24.24 -0.42 -9.63
CA ARG A 268 -23.36 0.67 -10.13
C ARG A 268 -22.62 1.42 -9.02
N ARG A 269 -22.95 1.16 -7.75
CA ARG A 269 -22.52 1.96 -6.61
C ARG A 269 -21.44 1.22 -5.84
N VAL A 270 -20.21 1.73 -5.91
CA VAL A 270 -19.09 1.21 -5.13
C VAL A 270 -18.84 2.16 -3.97
N LEU A 271 -18.77 1.62 -2.76
CA LEU A 271 -18.40 2.39 -1.57
C LEU A 271 -16.91 2.18 -1.28
N GLU A 272 -16.15 3.25 -1.18
CA GLU A 272 -14.73 3.26 -0.77
C GLU A 272 -14.64 3.82 0.65
N TYR A 273 -14.13 3.03 1.58
CA TYR A 273 -13.84 3.40 2.95
C TYR A 273 -12.34 3.62 3.09
N ARG A 274 -11.94 4.70 3.79
CA ARG A 274 -10.52 5.04 3.94
C ARG A 274 -9.75 4.02 4.78
N THR A 275 -10.42 3.40 5.75
CA THR A 275 -9.84 2.42 6.68
C THR A 275 -10.81 1.29 6.97
N MET A 276 -10.28 0.16 7.44
CA MET A 276 -11.09 -0.96 7.95
C MET A 276 -12.01 -0.53 9.11
N ASN A 277 -11.58 0.38 9.98
CA ASN A 277 -12.40 0.86 11.08
C ASN A 277 -13.58 1.72 10.60
N ASP A 278 -13.37 2.58 9.60
CA ASP A 278 -14.47 3.31 8.96
C ASP A 278 -15.47 2.35 8.30
N PHE A 279 -14.96 1.28 7.67
CA PHE A 279 -15.79 0.22 7.12
C PHE A 279 -16.65 -0.46 8.19
N VAL A 280 -16.05 -0.95 9.28
CA VAL A 280 -16.76 -1.60 10.40
C VAL A 280 -17.86 -0.70 10.98
N LYS A 281 -17.56 0.60 11.18
CA LYS A 281 -18.55 1.58 11.67
C LYS A 281 -19.58 2.02 10.63
N GLY A 282 -19.33 1.75 9.35
CA GLY A 282 -20.18 2.21 8.25
C GLY A 282 -20.17 3.72 8.02
N GLN A 283 -19.09 4.40 8.36
CA GLN A 283 -18.98 5.86 8.31
C GLN A 283 -17.86 6.30 7.34
N ASN A 284 -17.80 7.59 7.00
CA ASN A 284 -16.69 8.20 6.26
C ASN A 284 -16.32 7.49 4.93
N PHE A 285 -17.31 7.23 4.08
CA PHE A 285 -17.09 6.62 2.77
C PHE A 285 -17.27 7.60 1.61
N VAL A 286 -16.57 7.31 0.51
CA VAL A 286 -16.78 7.93 -0.79
C VAL A 286 -17.57 6.97 -1.67
N GLN A 287 -18.55 7.49 -2.40
CA GLN A 287 -19.29 6.70 -3.38
C GLN A 287 -18.76 6.94 -4.79
N HIS A 288 -18.43 5.86 -5.47
CA HIS A 288 -18.15 5.85 -6.91
C HIS A 288 -19.37 5.32 -7.66
N LEU A 289 -19.81 6.05 -8.68
CA LEU A 289 -20.87 5.62 -9.58
C LEU A 289 -20.25 5.15 -10.90
N LEU A 290 -20.32 3.84 -11.14
CA LEU A 290 -19.73 3.25 -12.34
C LEU A 290 -20.52 3.64 -13.60
N PRO A 291 -19.85 3.91 -14.74
CA PRO A 291 -20.53 4.24 -16.00
C PRO A 291 -21.42 3.10 -16.53
N HIS A 292 -21.01 1.85 -16.29
CA HIS A 292 -21.74 0.66 -16.70
C HIS A 292 -22.12 -0.18 -15.47
N PRO A 293 -23.32 -0.81 -15.46
CA PRO A 293 -23.69 -1.72 -14.40
C PRO A 293 -22.90 -3.02 -14.46
N TRP A 294 -22.69 -3.65 -13.31
CA TRP A 294 -22.09 -4.98 -13.20
C TRP A 294 -23.12 -6.12 -13.22
N ALA A 295 -22.62 -7.33 -13.47
CA ALA A 295 -23.30 -8.59 -13.24
C ALA A 295 -22.46 -9.48 -12.31
N GLY A 296 -23.14 -10.18 -11.41
CA GLY A 296 -22.48 -11.05 -10.45
C GLY A 296 -21.80 -10.30 -9.32
N THR A 297 -20.95 -11.03 -8.60
CA THR A 297 -20.19 -10.56 -7.44
C THR A 297 -18.68 -10.76 -7.61
N GLY A 298 -18.23 -11.28 -8.76
CA GLY A 298 -16.82 -11.54 -9.08
C GLY A 298 -16.03 -10.30 -9.48
N HIS A 299 -16.01 -9.31 -8.59
CA HIS A 299 -15.23 -8.09 -8.72
C HIS A 299 -13.85 -8.30 -8.12
N VAL A 300 -12.83 -7.62 -8.65
CA VAL A 300 -11.53 -7.53 -7.97
C VAL A 300 -10.98 -6.11 -8.03
N VAL A 301 -10.41 -5.64 -6.92
CA VAL A 301 -9.63 -4.41 -6.86
C VAL A 301 -8.15 -4.76 -6.93
N TYR A 302 -7.50 -4.26 -7.98
CA TYR A 302 -6.12 -4.58 -8.30
C TYR A 302 -5.39 -3.33 -8.82
N ASN A 303 -4.39 -2.87 -8.05
CA ASN A 303 -3.55 -1.73 -8.37
C ASN A 303 -4.35 -0.45 -8.72
N GLY A 304 -5.24 -0.05 -7.81
CA GLY A 304 -6.03 1.19 -7.86
C GLY A 304 -7.18 1.17 -8.86
N SER A 305 -7.45 0.01 -9.47
CA SER A 305 -8.53 -0.17 -10.44
C SER A 305 -9.47 -1.30 -10.02
N LEU A 306 -10.76 -1.10 -10.28
CA LEU A 306 -11.79 -2.13 -10.19
C LEU A 306 -11.90 -2.86 -11.52
N TYR A 307 -11.90 -4.19 -11.46
CA TYR A 307 -12.19 -5.07 -12.57
C TYR A 307 -13.51 -5.76 -12.30
N TYR A 308 -14.44 -5.71 -13.26
CA TYR A 308 -15.77 -6.29 -13.10
C TYR A 308 -16.38 -6.72 -14.44
N ASN A 309 -17.32 -7.66 -14.39
CA ASN A 309 -18.10 -8.05 -15.55
C ASN A 309 -19.23 -7.04 -15.83
N LYS A 310 -19.28 -6.53 -17.06
CA LYS A 310 -20.33 -5.62 -17.53
C LYS A 310 -21.64 -6.39 -17.69
N TYR A 311 -22.71 -5.84 -17.12
CA TYR A 311 -24.06 -6.39 -17.16
C TYR A 311 -24.50 -6.80 -18.57
N GLN A 312 -25.12 -7.98 -18.68
CA GLN A 312 -25.60 -8.58 -19.94
C GLN A 312 -24.52 -8.73 -21.03
N SER A 313 -23.27 -8.96 -20.64
CA SER A 313 -22.20 -9.20 -21.60
C SER A 313 -21.08 -10.06 -21.01
N ASN A 314 -20.20 -10.55 -21.87
CA ASN A 314 -18.93 -11.15 -21.51
C ASN A 314 -17.77 -10.14 -21.49
N ILE A 315 -18.06 -8.85 -21.31
CA ILE A 315 -17.05 -7.79 -21.33
C ILE A 315 -16.53 -7.54 -19.91
N ILE A 316 -15.22 -7.60 -19.74
CA ILE A 316 -14.52 -7.17 -18.54
C ILE A 316 -14.22 -5.68 -18.67
N ILE A 317 -14.48 -4.92 -17.61
CA ILE A 317 -14.19 -3.48 -17.53
C ILE A 317 -13.12 -3.24 -16.48
N LYS A 318 -12.11 -2.44 -16.83
CA LYS A 318 -11.16 -1.84 -15.89
C LYS A 318 -11.55 -0.39 -15.63
N TYR A 319 -12.03 -0.09 -14.42
CA TYR A 319 -12.39 1.24 -13.96
C TYR A 319 -11.36 1.75 -12.94
N HIS A 320 -10.76 2.91 -13.18
CA HIS A 320 -9.75 3.46 -12.30
C HIS A 320 -10.35 4.48 -11.32
N PHE A 321 -10.20 4.23 -10.02
CA PHE A 321 -10.89 5.00 -8.98
C PHE A 321 -10.46 6.48 -8.92
N ARG A 322 -9.17 6.76 -9.15
CA ARG A 322 -8.62 8.13 -9.02
C ARG A 322 -9.06 9.04 -10.18
N SER A 323 -9.00 8.53 -11.41
CA SER A 323 -9.45 9.27 -12.60
C SER A 323 -10.96 9.19 -12.83
N ARG A 324 -11.65 8.30 -12.10
CA ARG A 324 -13.10 8.05 -12.22
C ARG A 324 -13.52 7.72 -13.64
N SER A 325 -12.69 6.96 -14.35
CA SER A 325 -12.89 6.64 -15.76
C SER A 325 -12.67 5.16 -16.03
N VAL A 326 -13.36 4.66 -17.06
CA VAL A 326 -13.05 3.35 -17.64
C VAL A 326 -11.79 3.48 -18.48
N LEU A 327 -10.77 2.70 -18.14
CA LEU A 327 -9.50 2.68 -18.87
C LEU A 327 -9.54 1.68 -20.03
N VAL A 328 -10.10 0.48 -19.79
CA VAL A 328 -10.15 -0.60 -20.77
C VAL A 328 -11.48 -1.35 -20.66
N GLN A 329 -12.03 -1.76 -21.81
CA GLN A 329 -13.09 -2.75 -21.91
C GLN A 329 -12.64 -3.82 -22.88
N ARG A 330 -12.76 -5.10 -22.50
CA ARG A 330 -12.41 -6.21 -23.40
C ARG A 330 -13.40 -7.35 -23.26
N SER A 331 -13.82 -7.92 -24.39
CA SER A 331 -14.66 -9.12 -24.40
C SER A 331 -13.80 -10.34 -24.08
N LEU A 332 -14.29 -11.18 -23.18
CA LEU A 332 -13.74 -12.50 -22.90
C LEU A 332 -14.37 -13.49 -23.90
N SER A 333 -13.70 -13.69 -25.04
CA SER A 333 -14.24 -14.43 -26.17
C SER A 333 -14.72 -15.82 -25.79
N GLY A 334 -15.95 -16.15 -26.19
CA GLY A 334 -16.57 -17.45 -25.91
C GLY A 334 -17.08 -17.65 -24.47
N ALA A 335 -16.86 -16.68 -23.57
CA ALA A 335 -17.34 -16.78 -22.19
C ALA A 335 -18.88 -16.68 -22.11
N GLY A 336 -19.48 -17.59 -21.34
CA GLY A 336 -20.90 -17.50 -20.96
C GLY A 336 -21.17 -16.28 -20.07
N TYR A 337 -22.38 -15.73 -20.15
CA TYR A 337 -22.83 -14.61 -19.33
C TYR A 337 -24.35 -14.67 -19.12
N ASN A 338 -24.88 -13.83 -18.23
CA ASN A 338 -26.32 -13.70 -17.98
C ASN A 338 -27.00 -15.00 -17.50
N ASN A 339 -26.41 -15.64 -16.47
CA ASN A 339 -26.86 -16.92 -15.90
C ASN A 339 -26.82 -18.10 -16.88
N THR A 340 -25.95 -18.06 -17.89
CA THR A 340 -25.75 -19.21 -18.78
C THR A 340 -25.03 -20.35 -18.03
N PHE A 341 -23.99 -20.06 -17.27
CA PHE A 341 -23.27 -21.02 -16.43
C PHE A 341 -22.73 -20.33 -15.15
N PRO A 342 -23.64 -19.88 -14.26
CA PRO A 342 -23.24 -19.28 -13.00
C PRO A 342 -22.69 -20.35 -12.04
N TYR A 343 -22.16 -19.91 -10.90
CA TYR A 343 -22.01 -20.80 -9.74
C TYR A 343 -23.37 -21.34 -9.28
N SER A 344 -23.36 -22.33 -8.39
CA SER A 344 -24.55 -23.02 -7.89
C SER A 344 -25.59 -22.11 -7.23
N TRP A 345 -25.19 -20.92 -6.75
CA TRP A 345 -26.12 -19.93 -6.17
C TRP A 345 -26.77 -19.01 -7.23
N GLY A 346 -26.33 -19.05 -8.48
CA GLY A 346 -26.86 -18.24 -9.57
C GLY A 346 -26.32 -16.80 -9.58
N GLY A 347 -27.22 -15.82 -9.75
CA GLY A 347 -26.92 -14.39 -9.59
C GLY A 347 -25.96 -13.77 -10.61
N SER A 348 -25.95 -14.28 -11.84
CA SER A 348 -25.09 -13.81 -12.94
C SER A 348 -23.59 -13.86 -12.60
N SER A 349 -23.20 -14.83 -11.77
CA SER A 349 -21.81 -15.14 -11.40
C SER A 349 -21.08 -15.95 -12.48
N ASP A 350 -21.37 -15.70 -13.76
CA ASP A 350 -20.79 -16.47 -14.87
C ASP A 350 -19.29 -16.22 -15.03
N ILE A 351 -18.86 -14.97 -14.84
CA ILE A 351 -17.48 -14.52 -14.93
C ILE A 351 -17.06 -13.99 -13.56
N ASP A 352 -15.97 -14.54 -13.06
CA ASP A 352 -15.42 -14.27 -11.76
C ASP A 352 -13.96 -13.84 -11.88
N LEU A 353 -13.64 -12.64 -11.38
CA LEU A 353 -12.32 -12.03 -11.52
C LEU A 353 -11.64 -12.04 -10.18
N MET A 354 -10.40 -12.53 -10.15
CA MET A 354 -9.66 -12.73 -8.91
C MET A 354 -8.18 -12.46 -9.12
N ALA A 355 -7.44 -12.32 -8.02
CA ALA A 355 -6.01 -12.09 -8.08
C ALA A 355 -5.27 -12.93 -7.03
N ASP A 356 -4.06 -13.34 -7.39
CA ASP A 356 -3.14 -14.07 -6.52
C ASP A 356 -1.71 -13.53 -6.72
N GLU A 357 -0.72 -14.25 -6.19
CA GLU A 357 0.70 -13.92 -6.27
C GLU A 357 1.26 -13.91 -7.71
N ASN A 358 0.54 -14.52 -8.66
CA ASN A 358 0.91 -14.62 -10.07
C ASN A 358 0.21 -13.59 -10.96
N GLY A 359 -0.81 -12.88 -10.46
CA GLY A 359 -1.43 -11.76 -11.15
C GLY A 359 -2.95 -11.81 -11.17
N LEU A 360 -3.53 -11.33 -12.27
CA LEU A 360 -4.97 -11.22 -12.47
C LEU A 360 -5.50 -12.43 -13.26
N TRP A 361 -6.63 -12.97 -12.82
CA TRP A 361 -7.25 -14.16 -13.39
C TRP A 361 -8.74 -13.94 -13.67
N ALA A 362 -9.25 -14.65 -14.68
CA ALA A 362 -10.66 -14.77 -14.97
C ALA A 362 -11.06 -16.25 -14.86
N VAL A 363 -12.07 -16.54 -14.05
CA VAL A 363 -12.72 -17.85 -13.92
C VAL A 363 -14.10 -17.75 -14.54
N TYR A 364 -14.35 -18.55 -15.57
CA TYR A 364 -15.57 -18.48 -16.37
C TYR A 364 -15.87 -19.85 -16.98
N THR A 365 -16.77 -19.90 -17.95
CA THR A 365 -17.06 -21.12 -18.72
C THR A 365 -17.21 -20.79 -20.19
N THR A 366 -17.11 -21.79 -21.04
CA THR A 366 -17.41 -21.67 -22.47
C THR A 366 -18.37 -22.79 -22.89
N ILE A 367 -19.16 -22.55 -23.94
CA ILE A 367 -20.06 -23.57 -24.51
C ILE A 367 -19.28 -24.80 -25.01
N PRO A 368 -18.13 -24.67 -25.72
CA PRO A 368 -17.33 -25.82 -26.14
C PRO A 368 -16.87 -26.72 -25.00
N ASN A 369 -16.63 -26.17 -23.80
CA ASN A 369 -16.20 -26.93 -22.63
C ASN A 369 -17.38 -27.45 -21.79
N ALA A 370 -18.59 -27.52 -22.37
CA ALA A 370 -19.79 -28.06 -21.74
C ALA A 370 -20.15 -27.44 -20.36
N GLY A 371 -19.76 -26.18 -20.12
CA GLY A 371 -20.00 -25.52 -18.83
C GLY A 371 -19.00 -25.86 -17.72
N ASN A 372 -17.88 -26.51 -18.05
CA ASN A 372 -16.75 -26.67 -17.15
C ASN A 372 -16.05 -25.33 -16.89
N ILE A 373 -15.44 -25.21 -15.71
CA ILE A 373 -14.67 -24.04 -15.31
C ILE A 373 -13.44 -23.93 -16.22
N VAL A 374 -13.31 -22.75 -16.81
CA VAL A 374 -12.16 -22.30 -17.58
C VAL A 374 -11.49 -21.18 -16.82
N ILE A 375 -10.18 -21.27 -16.67
CA ILE A 375 -9.36 -20.25 -16.02
C ILE A 375 -8.51 -19.59 -17.09
N SER A 376 -8.46 -18.27 -17.13
CA SER A 376 -7.54 -17.51 -17.99
C SER A 376 -6.72 -16.53 -17.16
N ARG A 377 -5.40 -16.52 -17.39
CA ARG A 377 -4.52 -15.49 -16.85
C ARG A 377 -4.63 -14.24 -17.73
N LEU A 378 -4.87 -13.09 -17.11
CA LEU A 378 -5.05 -11.82 -17.82
C LEU A 378 -3.85 -10.92 -17.63
N GLU A 379 -3.52 -10.17 -18.68
CA GLU A 379 -2.63 -9.02 -18.57
C GLU A 379 -3.42 -7.84 -17.95
N PRO A 380 -3.01 -7.26 -16.80
CA PRO A 380 -3.84 -6.30 -16.07
C PRO A 380 -4.04 -4.93 -16.76
N GLN A 381 -3.18 -4.52 -17.69
CA GLN A 381 -3.24 -3.23 -18.35
C GLN A 381 -4.23 -3.23 -19.51
N SER A 382 -4.17 -4.27 -20.35
CA SER A 382 -4.85 -4.48 -21.62
C SER A 382 -6.03 -5.45 -21.54
N LEU A 383 -6.10 -6.25 -20.47
CA LEU A 383 -7.03 -7.37 -20.27
C LEU A 383 -6.85 -8.54 -21.24
N GLU A 384 -5.70 -8.64 -21.90
CA GLU A 384 -5.43 -9.74 -22.82
C GLU A 384 -5.31 -11.08 -22.11
N VAL A 385 -5.91 -12.10 -22.72
CA VAL A 385 -5.76 -13.48 -22.26
C VAL A 385 -4.35 -13.94 -22.62
N LEU A 386 -3.53 -14.18 -21.60
CA LEU A 386 -2.16 -14.65 -21.75
C LEU A 386 -2.10 -16.18 -21.92
N GLN A 387 -2.93 -16.90 -21.17
CA GLN A 387 -3.00 -18.35 -21.17
C GLN A 387 -4.33 -18.81 -20.58
N THR A 388 -4.82 -19.97 -21.04
CA THR A 388 -6.12 -20.54 -20.65
C THR A 388 -5.98 -22.01 -20.30
N TRP A 389 -6.76 -22.46 -19.31
CA TRP A 389 -6.82 -23.85 -18.84
C TRP A 389 -8.27 -24.30 -18.73
N ASP A 390 -8.56 -25.53 -19.19
CA ASP A 390 -9.81 -26.23 -18.89
C ASP A 390 -9.59 -27.12 -17.66
N THR A 391 -10.47 -26.98 -16.67
CA THR A 391 -10.36 -27.69 -15.40
C THR A 391 -11.11 -29.01 -15.36
N GLY A 392 -12.08 -29.20 -16.26
CA GLY A 392 -13.00 -30.36 -16.21
C GLY A 392 -14.03 -30.32 -15.07
N PHE A 393 -14.08 -29.27 -14.24
CA PHE A 393 -15.04 -29.17 -13.14
C PHE A 393 -16.27 -28.34 -13.55
N PRO A 394 -17.52 -28.84 -13.43
CA PRO A 394 -18.72 -28.11 -13.86
C PRO A 394 -19.01 -26.90 -12.96
N LYS A 395 -19.03 -25.68 -13.52
CA LYS A 395 -19.17 -24.43 -12.72
C LYS A 395 -20.49 -24.34 -11.96
N ARG A 396 -21.58 -24.89 -12.51
CA ARG A 396 -22.89 -24.93 -11.86
C ARG A 396 -22.92 -25.80 -10.59
N SER A 397 -21.95 -26.71 -10.42
CA SER A 397 -21.80 -27.52 -9.21
C SER A 397 -20.86 -26.88 -8.19
N ALA A 398 -20.16 -25.81 -8.55
CA ALA A 398 -19.29 -25.07 -7.63
C ALA A 398 -20.11 -24.10 -6.77
N GLY A 399 -19.78 -24.01 -5.48
CA GLY A 399 -20.29 -22.97 -4.59
C GLY A 399 -19.73 -21.60 -4.97
N GLU A 400 -18.41 -21.53 -4.96
CA GLU A 400 -17.54 -20.40 -5.29
C GLU A 400 -16.15 -20.96 -5.64
N SER A 401 -15.25 -20.12 -6.14
CA SER A 401 -13.85 -20.51 -6.32
C SER A 401 -12.89 -19.35 -6.09
N PHE A 402 -11.62 -19.65 -5.83
CA PHE A 402 -10.58 -18.66 -5.63
C PHE A 402 -9.21 -19.21 -6.06
N MET A 403 -8.28 -18.31 -6.37
CA MET A 403 -6.91 -18.66 -6.77
C MET A 403 -5.92 -18.37 -5.64
N ILE A 404 -5.03 -19.32 -5.37
CA ILE A 404 -3.85 -19.12 -4.50
C ILE A 404 -2.65 -19.72 -5.23
N CYS A 405 -1.59 -18.94 -5.43
CA CYS A 405 -0.32 -19.42 -5.98
C CYS A 405 -0.44 -20.19 -7.32
N GLY A 406 -1.35 -19.78 -8.19
CA GLY A 406 -1.62 -20.43 -9.47
C GLY A 406 -2.43 -21.73 -9.36
N THR A 407 -3.05 -22.01 -8.21
CA THR A 407 -3.93 -23.14 -7.99
C THR A 407 -5.36 -22.64 -7.78
N LEU A 408 -6.29 -23.14 -8.60
CA LEU A 408 -7.72 -22.86 -8.41
C LEU A 408 -8.27 -23.79 -7.35
N TYR A 409 -8.90 -23.25 -6.33
CA TYR A 409 -9.64 -23.99 -5.32
C TYR A 409 -11.15 -23.75 -5.50
N VAL A 410 -11.93 -24.81 -5.49
CA VAL A 410 -13.38 -24.78 -5.75
C VAL A 410 -14.12 -25.39 -4.58
N THR A 411 -15.16 -24.69 -4.11
CA THR A 411 -16.05 -25.21 -3.06
C THR A 411 -17.16 -26.07 -3.67
N ASN A 412 -17.59 -27.12 -2.97
CA ASN A 412 -18.66 -28.01 -3.45
C ASN A 412 -20.08 -27.46 -3.27
N SER A 413 -20.24 -26.37 -2.53
CA SER A 413 -21.53 -25.78 -2.20
C SER A 413 -21.36 -24.33 -1.73
N HIS A 414 -22.39 -23.52 -1.90
CA HIS A 414 -22.50 -22.17 -1.33
C HIS A 414 -23.26 -22.17 0.00
N LEU A 415 -23.83 -23.31 0.41
CA LEU A 415 -24.68 -23.47 1.58
C LEU A 415 -23.88 -23.95 2.82
N ALA A 416 -24.57 -24.12 3.95
CA ALA A 416 -23.99 -24.71 5.15
C ALA A 416 -23.39 -26.11 4.87
N GLY A 417 -22.26 -26.43 5.51
CA GLY A 417 -21.52 -27.68 5.27
C GLY A 417 -20.66 -27.68 4.00
N ALA A 418 -20.49 -26.53 3.35
CA ALA A 418 -19.55 -26.36 2.25
C ALA A 418 -18.11 -26.69 2.67
N LYS A 419 -17.35 -27.20 1.72
CA LYS A 419 -15.92 -27.49 1.84
C LYS A 419 -15.21 -27.20 0.53
N ILE A 420 -13.90 -26.99 0.61
CA ILE A 420 -13.06 -26.89 -0.58
C ILE A 420 -12.78 -28.32 -1.05
N TYR A 421 -13.31 -28.65 -2.22
CA TYR A 421 -13.46 -30.03 -2.68
C TYR A 421 -12.65 -30.36 -3.93
N PHE A 422 -12.16 -29.34 -4.63
CA PHE A 422 -11.40 -29.53 -5.86
C PHE A 422 -10.30 -28.49 -5.97
N ALA A 423 -9.13 -28.93 -6.42
CA ALA A 423 -7.98 -28.09 -6.69
C ALA A 423 -7.43 -28.36 -8.10
N TYR A 424 -7.21 -27.31 -8.89
CA TYR A 424 -6.60 -27.39 -10.21
C TYR A 424 -5.28 -26.61 -10.25
N TYR A 425 -4.20 -27.31 -10.59
CA TYR A 425 -2.84 -26.80 -10.63
C TYR A 425 -2.51 -26.31 -12.03
N THR A 426 -2.40 -25.00 -12.24
CA THR A 426 -2.15 -24.42 -13.59
C THR A 426 -0.75 -24.72 -14.13
N ASN A 427 0.23 -24.91 -13.24
CA ASN A 427 1.62 -25.21 -13.60
C ASN A 427 1.79 -26.62 -14.20
N THR A 428 1.08 -27.61 -13.67
CA THR A 428 1.13 -29.00 -14.14
C THR A 428 -0.07 -29.36 -15.02
N SER A 429 -1.10 -28.49 -15.09
CA SER A 429 -2.37 -28.75 -15.76
C SER A 429 -3.06 -30.03 -15.27
N THR A 430 -2.96 -30.29 -13.96
CA THR A 430 -3.56 -31.45 -13.28
C THR A 430 -4.52 -30.99 -12.20
N TYR A 431 -5.41 -31.88 -11.78
CA TYR A 431 -6.33 -31.62 -10.68
C TYR A 431 -6.32 -32.72 -9.63
N GLU A 432 -6.82 -32.40 -8.45
CA GLU A 432 -7.12 -33.37 -7.40
C GLU A 432 -8.44 -32.99 -6.70
N TYR A 433 -9.10 -33.98 -6.11
CA TYR A 433 -10.19 -33.74 -5.18
C TYR A 433 -9.63 -33.57 -3.77
N THR A 434 -10.09 -32.53 -3.07
CA THR A 434 -9.65 -32.17 -1.73
C THR A 434 -10.78 -32.36 -0.71
N ASP A 435 -10.44 -32.29 0.57
CA ASP A 435 -11.43 -32.32 1.66
C ASP A 435 -11.03 -31.33 2.76
N ILE A 436 -11.00 -30.04 2.41
CA ILE A 436 -10.61 -28.97 3.35
C ILE A 436 -11.89 -28.32 3.88
N PRO A 437 -12.25 -28.56 5.16
CA PRO A 437 -13.45 -27.99 5.74
C PRO A 437 -13.28 -26.51 6.06
N PHE A 438 -14.37 -25.75 5.99
CA PHE A 438 -14.47 -24.41 6.54
C PHE A 438 -15.89 -24.18 7.07
N HIS A 439 -16.04 -23.29 8.04
CA HIS A 439 -17.35 -23.06 8.67
C HIS A 439 -18.10 -21.90 7.99
N ASN A 440 -19.12 -22.22 7.19
CA ASN A 440 -20.06 -21.25 6.62
C ASN A 440 -21.08 -20.80 7.69
N GLN A 441 -20.75 -19.74 8.44
CA GLN A 441 -21.51 -19.29 9.61
C GLN A 441 -22.92 -18.78 9.30
N TYR A 442 -23.14 -18.12 8.15
CA TYR A 442 -24.41 -17.52 7.77
C TYR A 442 -25.11 -18.24 6.61
N SER A 443 -24.76 -19.51 6.41
CA SER A 443 -25.44 -20.50 5.56
C SER A 443 -25.53 -20.21 4.07
N HIS A 444 -25.08 -19.05 3.58
CA HIS A 444 -25.17 -18.70 2.16
C HIS A 444 -24.05 -17.77 1.71
N ILE A 445 -23.11 -18.28 0.94
CA ILE A 445 -21.98 -17.52 0.38
C ILE A 445 -22.35 -17.02 -1.02
N SER A 446 -22.00 -15.77 -1.33
CA SER A 446 -22.18 -15.20 -2.67
C SER A 446 -20.90 -14.62 -3.27
N MET A 447 -19.79 -14.67 -2.55
CA MET A 447 -18.48 -14.21 -2.98
C MET A 447 -17.45 -14.79 -2.00
N MET A 448 -16.32 -15.28 -2.53
CA MET A 448 -15.21 -15.80 -1.74
C MET A 448 -13.90 -15.62 -2.52
N ASP A 449 -13.18 -14.51 -2.30
CA ASP A 449 -11.93 -14.20 -3.00
C ASP A 449 -10.72 -14.19 -2.07
N TYR A 450 -9.59 -14.60 -2.62
CA TYR A 450 -8.30 -14.53 -1.95
C TYR A 450 -7.65 -13.16 -2.09
N ASN A 451 -7.07 -12.67 -0.99
CA ASN A 451 -6.15 -11.55 -1.03
C ASN A 451 -4.71 -12.03 -0.74
N PRO A 452 -3.79 -12.03 -1.73
CA PRO A 452 -2.40 -12.47 -1.55
C PRO A 452 -1.57 -11.59 -0.61
N ARG A 453 -1.98 -10.32 -0.42
CA ARG A 453 -1.29 -9.37 0.46
C ARG A 453 -1.46 -9.73 1.92
N GLU A 454 -2.68 -10.10 2.30
CA GLU A 454 -3.07 -10.39 3.69
C GLU A 454 -3.14 -11.89 3.97
N ARG A 455 -3.15 -12.72 2.92
CA ARG A 455 -3.35 -14.17 2.99
C ARG A 455 -4.64 -14.54 3.72
N VAL A 456 -5.72 -13.89 3.32
CA VAL A 456 -7.07 -14.11 3.85
C VAL A 456 -8.06 -14.26 2.70
N LEU A 457 -9.13 -15.00 2.95
CA LEU A 457 -10.28 -15.09 2.07
C LEU A 457 -11.32 -14.06 2.52
N TYR A 458 -11.66 -13.14 1.62
CA TYR A 458 -12.76 -12.20 1.75
C TYR A 458 -14.04 -12.89 1.31
N THR A 459 -15.07 -12.87 2.16
CA THR A 459 -16.32 -13.57 1.88
C THR A 459 -17.52 -12.67 2.14
N TRP A 460 -18.49 -12.69 1.23
CA TRP A 460 -19.83 -12.16 1.48
C TRP A 460 -20.78 -13.31 1.81
N ASN A 461 -21.26 -13.33 3.05
CA ASN A 461 -22.04 -14.43 3.59
C ASN A 461 -23.39 -13.91 4.10
N ASN A 462 -24.41 -13.95 3.25
CA ASN A 462 -25.79 -13.56 3.57
C ASN A 462 -25.91 -12.17 4.25
N GLY A 463 -25.29 -11.15 3.67
CA GLY A 463 -25.26 -9.79 4.22
C GLY A 463 -24.20 -9.54 5.30
N HIS A 464 -23.30 -10.50 5.52
CA HIS A 464 -22.17 -10.38 6.45
C HIS A 464 -20.85 -10.42 5.68
N GLN A 465 -19.96 -9.49 6.01
CA GLN A 465 -18.59 -9.44 5.50
C GLN A 465 -17.70 -10.22 6.47
N VAL A 466 -17.16 -11.33 5.98
CA VAL A 466 -16.47 -12.34 6.77
C VAL A 466 -15.08 -12.57 6.20
N LEU A 467 -14.09 -12.73 7.08
CA LEU A 467 -12.73 -13.13 6.73
C LEU A 467 -12.43 -14.55 7.19
N TYR A 468 -11.62 -15.26 6.42
CA TYR A 468 -10.98 -16.51 6.84
C TYR A 468 -9.47 -16.41 6.62
N ASN A 469 -8.69 -16.74 7.65
CA ASN A 469 -7.25 -16.91 7.49
C ASN A 469 -6.97 -18.24 6.78
N VAL A 470 -5.97 -18.26 5.90
CA VAL A 470 -5.54 -19.50 5.23
C VAL A 470 -4.20 -20.00 5.73
N THR A 471 -4.05 -21.32 5.79
CA THR A 471 -2.80 -22.00 6.09
C THR A 471 -2.28 -22.66 4.81
N LEU A 472 -1.08 -22.27 4.39
CA LEU A 472 -0.42 -22.80 3.21
C LEU A 472 0.75 -23.71 3.62
N PHE A 473 0.90 -24.83 2.92
CA PHE A 473 2.02 -25.74 3.07
C PHE A 473 2.99 -25.57 1.91
N GLN A 474 4.25 -25.31 2.23
CA GLN A 474 5.31 -25.10 1.25
C GLN A 474 6.46 -26.07 1.52
N VAL A 475 6.88 -26.77 0.47
CA VAL A 475 8.13 -27.53 0.48
C VAL A 475 9.21 -26.65 -0.14
N ILE A 476 10.11 -26.13 0.69
CA ILE A 476 11.29 -25.42 0.22
C ILE A 476 12.28 -26.47 -0.26
N LYS A 477 12.33 -26.73 -1.57
CA LYS A 477 13.39 -27.54 -2.16
C LYS A 477 14.63 -26.66 -2.32
N THR A 478 15.65 -26.87 -1.49
CA THR A 478 16.99 -26.35 -1.75
C THR A 478 17.53 -27.07 -2.98
N SER A 479 17.86 -26.34 -4.04
CA SER A 479 18.49 -26.90 -5.23
C SER A 479 19.84 -27.51 -4.85
N GLY A 480 19.89 -28.84 -4.75
CA GLY A 480 21.07 -29.58 -4.33
C GLY A 480 20.84 -31.07 -4.11
N ASP A 481 19.96 -31.69 -4.91
CA ASP A 481 19.91 -33.16 -5.11
C ASP A 481 19.59 -33.44 -6.58
#